data_AF-A0A291B6U4-F1
#
_entry.id   AF-A0A291B6U4-F1
#
_cell.length_a   1.000
_cell.length_b   1.000
_cell.length_c   1.000
_cell.angle_alpha   90.00
_cell.angle_beta   90.00
_cell.angle_gamma   90.00
#
_symmetry.space_group_name_H-M   'P 1'
#
loop_
_entity.id
_entity.type
_entity.pdbx_description
1 polymer ?
#
loop_
_entity_poly.entity_id
_entity_poly.type
_entity_poly.pdbx_seq_one_letter_code
_entity_poly.pdbx_strand_id
1 'polypeptide(L)' 'MLCLHYSCISNRVKTINVAFKTKTKGTIQHLAIDSMGLEIYDDGK' A
#
# COMPACT_ATOMS: atom_id res chain seq x y z
N MET A 1 -18.06 -13.23 -16.47
CA MET A 1 -18.28 -12.14 -15.51
C MET A 1 -16.92 -11.78 -14.90
N LEU A 2 -16.14 -10.97 -15.63
CA LEU A 2 -14.83 -10.50 -15.18
C LEU A 2 -15.06 -9.45 -14.12
N CYS A 3 -14.57 -9.77 -12.92
CA CYS A 3 -14.85 -9.13 -11.66
C CYS A 3 -14.65 -7.61 -11.71
N LEU A 4 -15.53 -6.86 -11.04
CA LEU A 4 -15.42 -5.43 -10.69
C LEU A 4 -14.15 -5.06 -9.88
N HIS A 5 -13.14 -5.94 -9.82
CA HIS A 5 -11.92 -5.77 -9.06
C HIS A 5 -11.11 -4.54 -9.50
N TYR A 6 -11.29 -4.07 -10.75
CA TYR A 6 -10.67 -2.85 -11.26
C TYR A 6 -11.60 -1.62 -11.30
N SER A 7 -12.92 -1.81 -11.25
CA SER A 7 -13.88 -0.68 -11.34
C SER A 7 -14.19 -0.04 -9.99
N CYS A 8 -13.98 -0.76 -8.89
CA CYS A 8 -14.15 -0.24 -7.52
C CYS A 8 -12.89 0.41 -6.94
N ILE A 9 -11.81 0.53 -7.74
CA ILE A 9 -10.71 1.48 -7.50
C ILE A 9 -11.31 2.88 -7.76
N SER A 10 -12.23 3.28 -6.88
CA SER A 10 -13.09 4.44 -7.03
C SER A 10 -12.26 5.72 -7.01
N ASN A 11 -12.83 6.83 -7.49
CA ASN A 11 -12.27 8.19 -7.50
C ASN A 11 -11.78 8.74 -6.13
N ARG A 12 -11.86 7.96 -5.06
CA ARG A 12 -11.37 8.25 -3.71
C ARG A 12 -10.03 7.59 -3.38
N VAL A 13 -9.43 6.84 -4.31
CA VAL A 13 -8.11 6.25 -4.10
C VAL A 13 -7.07 7.38 -4.06
N LYS A 14 -6.47 7.56 -2.89
CA LYS A 14 -5.33 8.46 -2.70
C LYS A 14 -4.05 7.67 -2.93
N THR A 15 -3.30 8.02 -3.98
CA THR A 15 -1.96 7.48 -4.18
C THR A 15 -1.02 8.14 -3.17
N ILE A 16 -0.37 7.31 -2.36
CA ILE A 16 0.64 7.75 -1.39
C ILE A 16 1.96 7.05 -1.67
N ASN A 17 3.07 7.75 -1.44
CA ASN A 17 4.39 7.17 -1.55
C ASN A 17 4.82 6.63 -0.17
N VAL A 18 5.17 5.34 -0.11
CA VAL A 18 5.64 4.68 1.11
C VAL A 18 7.08 4.22 0.87
N ALA A 19 8.01 4.66 1.72
CA ALA A 19 9.41 4.28 1.65
C ALA A 19 9.77 3.38 2.84
N PHE A 20 10.22 2.15 2.55
CA PHE A 20 10.70 1.22 3.57
C PHE A 20 12.21 1.35 3.74
N LYS A 21 12.67 1.62 4.96
CA LYS A 21 14.10 1.54 5.30
C LYS A 21 14.38 0.16 5.89
N THR A 22 14.92 -0.73 5.07
CA THR A 22 15.31 -2.08 5.52
C THR A 22 16.68 -2.04 6.20
N LYS A 23 16.75 -2.52 7.44
CA LYS A 23 18.01 -2.64 8.22
C LYS A 23 18.49 -4.10 8.25
N THR A 24 18.63 -4.75 7.10
CA THR A 24 19.08 -6.15 7.02
C THR A 24 20.52 -6.23 6.52
N LYS A 25 21.33 -7.12 7.11
CA LYS A 25 22.71 -7.39 6.66
C LYS A 25 22.77 -8.36 5.46
N GLY A 26 21.63 -8.83 4.97
CA GLY A 26 21.51 -9.79 3.87
C GLY A 26 20.26 -9.55 3.01
N THR A 27 20.12 -10.33 1.96
CA THR A 27 19.09 -10.18 0.92
C THR A 27 17.70 -10.57 1.42
N ILE A 28 16.69 -9.73 1.14
CA ILE A 28 15.28 -10.05 1.36
C ILE A 28 14.77 -10.79 0.11
N GLN A 29 14.45 -12.07 0.26
CA GLN A 29 14.00 -12.91 -0.86
C GLN A 29 12.50 -12.73 -1.16
N HIS A 30 11.68 -12.49 -0.12
CA HIS A 30 10.24 -12.30 -0.25
C HIS A 30 9.80 -11.15 0.67
N LEU A 31 9.09 -10.17 0.11
CA LEU A 31 8.45 -9.07 0.84
C LEU A 31 6.94 -9.16 0.60
N ALA A 32 6.16 -9.33 1.67
CA ALA A 32 4.71 -9.26 1.64
C ALA A 32 4.26 -7.97 2.31
N ILE A 33 3.28 -7.29 1.72
CA ILE A 33 2.65 -6.10 2.29
C ILE A 33 1.16 -6.40 2.38
N ASP A 34 0.63 -6.39 3.61
CA ASP A 34 -0.80 -6.44 3.86
C ASP A 34 -1.31 -5.06 4.31
N SER A 35 -2.60 -4.82 4.12
CA SER A 35 -3.25 -3.58 4.53
C SER A 35 -3.63 -3.56 6.01
N MET A 36 -3.42 -4.65 6.75
CA MET A 36 -4.05 -4.87 8.06
C MET A 36 -3.41 -4.06 9.19
N GLY A 37 -2.37 -3.28 8.90
CA GLY A 37 -1.74 -2.35 9.84
C GLY A 37 -1.34 -1.00 9.23
N LEU A 38 -1.89 -0.64 8.07
CA LEU A 38 -1.57 0.64 7.43
C LEU A 38 -2.58 1.71 7.84
N GLU A 39 -2.16 2.64 8.70
CA GLU A 39 -2.90 3.85 9.03
C GLU A 39 -2.41 5.03 8.19
N ILE A 40 -3.34 5.74 7.56
CA ILE A 40 -3.04 6.95 6.78
C ILE A 40 -3.47 8.15 7.63
N TYR A 41 -2.51 8.97 8.03
CA TYR A 41 -2.78 10.26 8.66
C TYR A 41 -2.83 11.34 7.57
N ASP A 42 -3.94 12.06 7.50
CA ASP A 42 -4.14 13.18 6.57
C ASP A 42 -4.08 14.49 7.36
N ASP A 43 -3.24 15.43 6.94
CA ASP A 43 -3.07 16.74 7.61
C ASP A 43 -4.22 17.73 7.33
N GLY A 44 -5.24 17.33 6.55
CA GLY A 44 -6.49 18.07 6.42
C GLY A 44 -6.38 19.48 5.83
N LYS A 45 -5.34 19.76 5.03
CA LYS A 45 -5.21 21.01 4.26
C LYS A 45 -5.91 20.95 2.91
#